data_AF-A0A950JBQ3-F1
#
_entry.id   AF-A0A950JBQ3-F1
#
_cell.length_a   1.000
_cell.length_b   1.000
_cell.length_c   1.000
_cell.angle_alpha   90.00
_cell.angle_beta   90.00
_cell.angle_gamma   90.00
#
_symmetry.space_group_name_H-M   'P 1'
#
loop_
_entity.id
_entity.type
_entity.pdbx_description
1 polymer ?
#
loop_
_entity_poly.entity_id
_entity_poly.type
_entity_poly.pdbx_seq_one_letter_code
_entity_poly.pdbx_strand_id
1 'polypeptide(L)'
;MATAVVWAALFALLRPLSDRSVLLRVANGWPIMRDFARGRPSGYDRPVEAFAERLVAAARGGEADEILVIGHSAGGLTAPIVTTRALQIDPDLGRHGPRVTLVTVGSLLPAFALHPAAERMRVAVRRLAIDPAVRWVDCQARKDIMNFWDFDPVGGVGVEISGARTNPIVWPVRLRDMLTDAAYDRVRGSQFRMHYQYVMANDRRAPYDYFMLVCGPVPATEWAAEPDAVVKRFGERAVYPAVDMHTAQAL
;
A
#
# COMPACT_ATOMS: atom_id res chain seq x y z
N MET A 1 48.45 -9.97 11.28
CA MET A 1 48.12 -10.53 9.95
C MET A 1 47.19 -11.74 10.02
N ALA A 2 47.47 -12.76 10.85
CA ALA A 2 46.61 -13.96 10.96
C ALA A 2 45.13 -13.68 11.27
N THR A 3 44.84 -12.73 12.17
CA THR A 3 43.46 -12.32 12.50
C THR A 3 42.72 -11.69 11.33
N ALA A 4 43.38 -10.86 10.52
CA ALA A 4 42.75 -10.25 9.33
C ALA A 4 42.41 -11.31 8.27
N VAL A 5 43.28 -12.32 8.10
CA VAL A 5 43.04 -13.45 7.20
C VAL A 5 41.85 -14.29 7.67
N VAL A 6 41.75 -14.56 8.97
CA VAL A 6 40.61 -15.27 9.57
C VAL A 6 39.29 -14.51 9.35
N TRP A 7 39.28 -13.19 9.59
CA TRP A 7 38.09 -12.37 9.33
C TRP A 7 37.71 -12.30 7.86
N ALA A 8 38.69 -12.19 6.96
CA ALA A 8 38.44 -12.20 5.52
C ALA A 8 37.86 -13.53 5.05
N ALA A 9 38.37 -14.66 5.56
CA ALA A 9 37.87 -16.00 5.26
C ALA A 9 36.45 -16.21 5.80
N LEU A 10 36.18 -15.80 7.05
CA LEU A 10 34.83 -15.83 7.64
C LEU A 10 33.84 -14.99 6.85
N PHE A 11 34.23 -13.76 6.46
CA PHE A 11 33.40 -12.90 5.64
C PHE A 11 33.10 -13.53 4.28
N ALA A 12 34.12 -14.05 3.58
CA ALA A 12 33.94 -14.72 2.29
C ALA A 12 33.01 -15.94 2.39
N LEU A 13 33.11 -16.71 3.48
CA LEU A 13 32.25 -17.88 3.71
C LEU A 13 30.80 -17.51 4.04
N LEU A 14 30.59 -16.45 4.83
CA LEU A 14 29.25 -16.00 5.25
C LEU A 14 28.56 -15.12 4.20
N ARG A 15 29.31 -14.53 3.27
CA ARG A 15 28.78 -13.61 2.27
C ARG A 15 27.67 -14.22 1.40
N PRO A 16 27.78 -15.46 0.86
CA PRO A 16 26.70 -16.06 0.09
C PRO A 16 25.42 -16.32 0.90
N LEU A 17 25.55 -16.60 2.21
CA LEU A 17 24.40 -16.75 3.11
C LEU A 17 23.71 -15.39 3.35
N SER A 18 24.51 -14.33 3.51
CA SER A 18 24.03 -12.96 3.60
C SER A 18 23.29 -12.53 2.32
N ASP A 19 23.89 -12.80 1.16
CA ASP A 19 23.31 -12.43 -0.14
C ASP A 19 22.00 -13.17 -0.43
N ARG A 20 21.79 -14.35 0.15
CA ARG A 20 20.53 -15.12 0.04
C ARG A 20 19.46 -14.70 1.06
N SER A 21 19.85 -14.03 2.15
CA SER A 21 18.94 -13.63 3.21
C SER A 21 18.08 -12.43 2.80
N VAL A 22 16.77 -12.64 2.71
CA VAL A 22 15.78 -11.56 2.51
C VAL A 22 15.89 -10.52 3.61
N LEU A 23 16.09 -10.95 4.86
CA LEU A 23 16.20 -10.06 6.01
C LEU A 23 17.39 -9.10 5.87
N LEU A 24 18.57 -9.62 5.49
CA LEU A 24 19.75 -8.78 5.34
C LEU A 24 19.64 -7.83 4.15
N ARG A 25 18.99 -8.26 3.06
CA ARG A 25 18.67 -7.36 1.94
C ARG A 25 17.75 -6.21 2.35
N VAL A 26 16.68 -6.50 3.11
CA VAL A 26 15.78 -5.47 3.63
C VAL A 26 16.52 -4.54 4.60
N ALA A 27 17.32 -5.09 5.52
CA ALA A 27 18.12 -4.32 6.47
C ALA A 27 19.14 -3.39 5.76
N ASN A 28 19.76 -3.85 4.67
CA ASN A 28 20.69 -3.04 3.89
C ASN A 28 20.00 -1.86 3.17
N GLY A 29 18.69 -1.94 2.90
CA GLY A 29 17.91 -0.83 2.36
C GLY A 29 17.56 0.26 3.39
N TRP A 30 17.72 -0.04 4.69
CA TRP A 30 17.31 0.85 5.78
C TRP A 30 17.92 2.25 5.70
N PRO A 31 19.24 2.44 5.45
CA PRO A 31 19.81 3.78 5.39
C PRO A 31 19.15 4.67 4.34
N ILE A 32 18.82 4.11 3.16
CA ILE A 32 18.18 4.83 2.06
C ILE A 32 16.73 5.17 2.42
N MET A 33 15.97 4.22 2.99
CA MET A 33 14.59 4.47 3.42
C MET A 33 14.51 5.48 4.57
N ARG A 34 15.46 5.42 5.51
CA ARG A 34 15.59 6.41 6.59
C ARG A 34 15.88 7.79 6.02
N ASP A 35 16.83 7.91 5.09
CA ASP A 35 17.17 9.20 4.50
C ASP A 35 15.99 9.77 3.68
N PHE A 36 15.27 8.91 2.95
CA PHE A 36 14.01 9.28 2.30
C PHE A 36 12.96 9.76 3.30
N ALA A 37 12.75 9.04 4.40
CA ALA A 37 11.79 9.42 5.45
C ALA A 37 12.13 10.79 6.03
N ARG A 38 13.42 11.07 6.24
CA ARG A 38 13.95 12.36 6.73
C ARG A 38 13.91 13.49 5.71
N GLY A 39 13.43 13.24 4.50
CA GLY A 39 13.42 14.22 3.41
C GLY A 39 14.80 14.58 2.87
N ARG A 40 15.80 13.70 3.06
CA ARG A 40 17.13 13.88 2.48
C ARG A 40 17.18 13.34 1.04
N PRO A 41 18.09 13.87 0.20
CA PRO A 41 18.33 13.31 -1.12
C PRO A 41 18.58 11.80 -1.03
N SER A 42 17.88 11.03 -1.86
CA SER A 42 17.92 9.57 -1.85
C SER A 42 17.64 9.00 -3.24
N GLY A 43 17.83 7.69 -3.40
CA GLY A 43 17.50 7.00 -4.65
C GLY A 43 16.02 7.05 -5.05
N TYR A 44 15.14 7.56 -4.19
CA TYR A 44 13.71 7.66 -4.43
C TYR A 44 13.27 8.98 -5.09
N ASP A 45 14.09 10.03 -5.10
CA ASP A 45 13.62 11.34 -5.57
C ASP A 45 13.26 11.33 -7.06
N ARG A 46 14.10 10.72 -7.91
CA ARG A 46 13.81 10.55 -9.35
C ARG A 46 12.60 9.63 -9.59
N PRO A 47 12.50 8.44 -8.96
CA PRO A 47 11.27 7.63 -9.05
C PRO A 47 10.02 8.39 -8.61
N VAL A 48 10.05 9.11 -7.49
CA VAL A 48 8.88 9.87 -7.01
C VAL A 48 8.39 10.86 -8.05
N GLU A 49 9.31 11.62 -8.66
CA GLU A 49 8.93 12.58 -9.72
C GLU A 49 8.33 11.87 -10.93
N ALA A 50 9.00 10.84 -11.45
CA ALA A 50 8.53 10.12 -12.63
C ALA A 50 7.16 9.45 -12.41
N PHE A 51 6.92 8.87 -11.23
CA PHE A 51 5.62 8.28 -10.91
C PHE A 51 4.52 9.35 -10.73
N ALA A 52 4.85 10.51 -10.14
CA ALA A 52 3.90 11.61 -10.00
C ALA A 52 3.50 12.20 -11.37
N GLU A 53 4.47 12.43 -12.25
CA GLU A 53 4.22 12.87 -13.63
C GLU A 53 3.37 11.86 -14.40
N ARG A 54 3.67 10.55 -14.25
CA ARG A 54 2.89 9.49 -14.89
C ARG A 54 1.46 9.45 -14.37
N LEU A 55 1.24 9.63 -13.06
CA LEU A 55 -0.09 9.70 -12.48
C LEU A 55 -0.90 10.88 -13.05
N VAL A 56 -0.30 12.07 -13.11
CA VAL A 56 -0.94 13.26 -13.70
C VAL A 56 -1.26 13.04 -15.18
N ALA A 57 -0.33 12.48 -15.95
CA ALA A 57 -0.55 12.19 -17.37
C ALA A 57 -1.70 11.19 -17.57
N ALA A 58 -1.76 10.13 -16.76
CA ALA A 58 -2.85 9.15 -16.81
C ALA A 58 -4.21 9.78 -16.44
N ALA A 59 -4.24 10.63 -15.41
CA ALA A 59 -5.46 11.33 -15.00
C ALA A 59 -5.99 12.26 -16.11
N ARG A 60 -5.10 13.01 -16.77
CA ARG A 60 -5.47 13.87 -17.90
C ARG A 60 -5.91 13.10 -19.14
N GLY A 61 -5.41 11.88 -19.33
CA GLY A 61 -5.82 11.00 -20.43
C GLY A 61 -7.28 10.54 -20.31
N GLY A 62 -7.80 10.36 -19.10
CA GLY A 62 -9.21 10.08 -18.87
C GLY A 62 -9.70 8.70 -19.33
N GLU A 63 -8.79 7.75 -19.59
CA GLU A 63 -9.11 6.45 -20.21
C GLU A 63 -9.66 5.40 -19.23
N ALA A 64 -9.58 5.67 -17.92
CA ALA A 64 -10.03 4.76 -16.86
C ALA A 64 -11.15 5.39 -16.03
N ASP A 65 -11.92 4.57 -15.32
CA ASP A 65 -12.89 5.05 -14.32
C ASP A 65 -12.21 5.43 -12.99
N GLU A 66 -11.15 4.70 -12.64
CA GLU A 66 -10.36 4.89 -11.42
C GLU A 66 -8.87 4.56 -11.67
N ILE A 67 -7.98 5.39 -11.11
CA ILE A 67 -6.54 5.14 -11.01
C ILE A 67 -6.21 4.77 -9.56
N LEU A 68 -5.60 3.61 -9.38
CA LEU A 68 -5.10 3.16 -8.08
C LEU A 68 -3.61 3.42 -7.94
N VAL A 69 -3.22 4.10 -6.87
CA VAL A 69 -1.81 4.23 -6.45
C VAL A 69 -1.57 3.25 -5.31
N ILE A 70 -0.87 2.14 -5.60
CA ILE A 70 -0.76 1.03 -4.65
C ILE A 70 0.60 1.01 -3.97
N GLY A 71 0.61 1.04 -2.64
CA GLY A 71 1.79 0.91 -1.80
C GLY A 71 1.72 -0.34 -0.92
N HIS A 72 2.42 -1.41 -1.30
CA HIS A 72 2.59 -2.59 -0.44
C HIS A 72 3.82 -2.46 0.45
N SER A 73 3.73 -2.83 1.73
CA SER A 73 4.88 -2.84 2.65
C SER A 73 5.55 -1.46 2.76
N ALA A 74 6.85 -1.37 2.47
CA ALA A 74 7.58 -0.11 2.35
C ALA A 74 7.01 0.84 1.26
N GLY A 75 6.17 0.35 0.35
CA GLY A 75 5.37 1.18 -0.55
C GLY A 75 4.43 2.13 0.20
N GLY A 76 4.04 1.81 1.44
CA GLY A 76 3.32 2.73 2.32
C GLY A 76 4.10 3.99 2.69
N LEU A 77 5.42 3.99 2.49
CA LEU A 77 6.28 5.18 2.61
C LEU A 77 6.29 6.00 1.30
N THR A 78 6.35 5.34 0.15
CA THR A 78 6.57 6.03 -1.13
C THR A 78 5.27 6.46 -1.81
N ALA A 79 4.22 5.63 -1.77
CA ALA A 79 2.94 5.91 -2.44
C ALA A 79 2.24 7.18 -1.94
N PRO A 80 2.20 7.49 -0.61
CA PRO A 80 1.68 8.78 -0.15
C PRO A 80 2.48 9.97 -0.68
N ILE A 81 3.82 9.87 -0.74
CA ILE A 81 4.69 10.93 -1.26
C ILE A 81 4.48 11.12 -2.76
N VAL A 82 4.40 10.04 -3.54
CA VAL A 82 4.07 10.10 -4.98
C VAL A 82 2.72 10.78 -5.20
N THR A 83 1.70 10.37 -4.44
CA THR A 83 0.33 10.89 -4.58
C THR A 83 0.26 12.37 -4.25
N THR A 84 0.90 12.80 -3.15
CA THR A 84 0.96 14.22 -2.79
C THR A 84 1.83 15.04 -3.72
N ARG A 85 2.89 14.46 -4.30
CA ARG A 85 3.67 15.10 -5.35
C ARG A 85 2.82 15.32 -6.61
N ALA A 86 2.01 14.34 -7.01
CA ALA A 86 1.08 14.50 -8.12
C ALA A 86 0.05 15.60 -7.86
N LEU A 87 -0.50 15.69 -6.62
CA LEU A 87 -1.37 16.79 -6.20
C LEU A 87 -0.69 18.18 -6.24
N GLN A 88 0.64 18.25 -6.10
CA GLN A 88 1.38 19.50 -6.26
C GLN A 88 1.53 19.90 -7.74
N ILE A 89 1.63 18.92 -8.64
CA ILE A 89 1.73 19.13 -10.09
C ILE A 89 0.36 19.45 -10.67
N ASP A 90 -0.69 18.78 -10.19
CA ASP A 90 -2.09 18.95 -10.59
C ASP A 90 -2.98 19.06 -9.34
N PRO A 91 -3.28 20.29 -8.87
CA PRO A 91 -4.11 20.52 -7.68
C PRO A 91 -5.54 20.00 -7.77
N ASP A 92 -6.03 19.75 -8.99
CA ASP A 92 -7.37 19.23 -9.26
C ASP A 92 -7.37 17.72 -9.52
N LEU A 93 -6.26 17.02 -9.25
CA LEU A 93 -6.17 15.55 -9.36
C LEU A 93 -7.32 14.86 -8.61
N GLY A 94 -8.03 13.97 -9.30
CA GLY A 94 -9.22 13.27 -8.78
C GLY A 94 -10.51 14.11 -8.77
N ARG A 95 -10.45 15.40 -9.13
CA ARG A 95 -11.64 16.25 -9.39
C ARG A 95 -12.00 16.31 -10.87
N HIS A 96 -11.01 16.09 -11.74
CA HIS A 96 -11.20 15.90 -13.18
C HIS A 96 -10.76 14.50 -13.59
N GLY A 97 -11.34 14.01 -14.69
CA GLY A 97 -11.02 12.70 -15.24
C GLY A 97 -11.36 11.54 -14.27
N PRO A 98 -10.49 10.52 -14.17
CA PRO A 98 -10.72 9.35 -13.35
C PRO A 98 -10.66 9.68 -11.86
N ARG A 99 -11.35 8.86 -11.06
CA ARG A 99 -11.13 8.84 -9.60
C ARG A 99 -9.68 8.48 -9.32
N VAL A 100 -9.10 9.03 -8.26
CA VAL A 100 -7.76 8.65 -7.82
C VAL A 100 -7.82 8.16 -6.38
N THR A 101 -7.42 6.91 -6.18
CA THR A 101 -7.41 6.28 -4.86
C THR A 101 -6.02 5.75 -4.52
N LEU A 102 -5.46 6.26 -3.43
CA LEU A 102 -4.29 5.68 -2.77
C LEU A 102 -4.73 4.42 -2.00
N VAL A 103 -4.08 3.30 -2.26
CA VAL A 103 -4.32 2.04 -1.54
C VAL A 103 -3.01 1.58 -0.92
N THR A 104 -2.90 1.64 0.41
CA THR A 104 -1.76 1.09 1.13
C THR A 104 -2.13 -0.28 1.68
N VAL A 105 -1.30 -1.31 1.43
CA VAL A 105 -1.60 -2.70 1.80
C VAL A 105 -0.46 -3.27 2.64
N GLY A 106 -0.74 -3.68 3.88
CA GLY A 106 0.30 -4.11 4.81
C GLY A 106 1.35 -3.02 5.04
N SER A 107 0.92 -1.78 5.20
CA SER A 107 1.80 -0.60 5.21
C SER A 107 2.85 -0.63 6.33
N LEU A 108 4.08 -0.24 5.99
CA LEU A 108 5.15 0.05 6.97
C LEU A 108 5.22 1.54 7.36
N LEU A 109 4.23 2.35 6.99
CA LEU A 109 4.24 3.82 7.21
C LEU A 109 4.73 4.23 8.61
N PRO A 110 4.25 3.66 9.73
CA PRO A 110 4.65 4.09 11.07
C PRO A 110 6.13 3.87 11.37
N ALA A 111 6.75 2.83 10.81
CA ALA A 111 8.17 2.53 11.00
C ALA A 111 9.08 3.69 10.53
N PHE A 112 8.56 4.59 9.71
CA PHE A 112 9.29 5.73 9.16
C PHE A 112 8.69 7.08 9.54
N ALA A 113 7.36 7.21 9.56
CA ALA A 113 6.67 8.46 9.84
C ALA A 113 6.82 8.91 11.31
N LEU A 114 7.07 7.97 12.23
CA LEU A 114 7.38 8.25 13.64
C LEU A 114 8.81 8.76 13.86
N HIS A 115 9.68 8.72 12.85
CA HIS A 115 10.99 9.33 12.98
C HIS A 115 10.83 10.86 13.21
N PRO A 116 11.54 11.48 14.18
CA PRO A 116 11.34 12.89 14.51
C PRO A 116 11.50 13.84 13.32
N ALA A 117 12.47 13.55 12.44
CA ALA A 117 12.71 14.32 11.22
C ALA A 117 11.82 13.94 10.01
N ALA A 118 10.82 13.07 10.14
CA ALA A 118 9.95 12.63 9.04
C ALA A 118 8.84 13.65 8.68
N GLU A 119 9.20 14.92 8.62
CA GLU A 119 8.22 16.00 8.44
C GLU A 119 7.56 15.97 7.06
N ARG A 120 8.34 15.70 6.01
CA ARG A 120 7.82 15.53 4.64
C ARG A 120 6.70 14.48 4.59
N MET A 121 6.85 13.38 5.33
CA MET A 121 5.84 12.34 5.41
C MET A 121 4.59 12.80 6.14
N ARG A 122 4.74 13.42 7.32
CA ARG A 122 3.60 13.91 8.10
C ARG A 122 2.83 15.01 7.37
N VAL A 123 3.50 15.87 6.61
CA VAL A 123 2.85 16.83 5.71
C VAL A 123 2.04 16.13 4.62
N ALA A 124 2.60 15.08 3.99
CA ALA A 124 1.88 14.32 2.98
C ALA A 124 0.65 13.61 3.55
N VAL A 125 0.80 12.93 4.70
CA VAL A 125 -0.30 12.30 5.45
C VAL A 125 -1.37 13.32 5.81
N ARG A 126 -1.00 14.51 6.32
CA ARG A 126 -1.94 15.58 6.64
C ARG A 126 -2.73 16.02 5.42
N ARG A 127 -2.07 16.23 4.28
CA ARG A 127 -2.73 16.61 3.03
C ARG A 127 -3.73 15.54 2.58
N LEU A 128 -3.32 14.28 2.57
CA LEU A 128 -4.18 13.16 2.15
C LEU A 128 -5.35 12.96 3.11
N ALA A 129 -5.15 13.12 4.42
CA ALA A 129 -6.17 12.90 5.44
C ALA A 129 -7.41 13.80 5.28
N ILE A 130 -7.24 14.99 4.68
CA ILE A 130 -8.31 15.98 4.49
C ILE A 130 -8.74 16.13 3.03
N ASP A 131 -8.05 15.50 2.07
CA ASP A 131 -8.39 15.63 0.66
C ASP A 131 -9.66 14.83 0.34
N PRO A 132 -10.74 15.46 -0.15
CA PRO A 132 -11.96 14.75 -0.48
C PRO A 132 -11.92 14.12 -1.89
N ALA A 133 -11.03 14.58 -2.77
CA ALA A 133 -10.97 14.16 -4.17
C ALA A 133 -10.05 12.95 -4.35
N VAL A 134 -8.86 12.99 -3.76
CA VAL A 134 -7.98 11.84 -3.70
C VAL A 134 -8.33 11.00 -2.47
N ARG A 135 -8.89 9.82 -2.68
CA ARG A 135 -9.29 8.92 -1.59
C ARG A 135 -8.11 8.09 -1.12
N TRP A 136 -8.16 7.63 0.13
CA TRP A 136 -7.13 6.75 0.69
C TRP A 136 -7.77 5.58 1.44
N VAL A 137 -7.39 4.37 1.04
CA VAL A 137 -7.71 3.10 1.71
C VAL A 137 -6.44 2.53 2.32
N ASP A 138 -6.46 2.17 3.60
CA ASP A 138 -5.34 1.51 4.29
C ASP A 138 -5.75 0.12 4.76
N CYS A 139 -5.21 -0.92 4.12
CA CYS A 139 -5.52 -2.30 4.40
C CYS A 139 -4.57 -2.87 5.45
N GLN A 140 -5.15 -3.36 6.56
CA GLN A 140 -4.41 -3.88 7.71
C GLN A 140 -4.86 -5.29 8.06
N ALA A 141 -3.96 -6.18 8.44
CA ALA A 141 -4.31 -7.54 8.89
C ALA A 141 -3.62 -7.91 10.18
N ARG A 142 -4.41 -8.41 11.15
CA ARG A 142 -3.90 -8.89 12.44
C ARG A 142 -2.85 -10.00 12.34
N LYS A 143 -2.91 -10.80 11.27
CA LYS A 143 -2.00 -11.95 11.07
C LYS A 143 -0.65 -11.53 10.49
N ASP A 144 -0.58 -10.35 9.88
CA ASP A 144 0.67 -9.79 9.39
C ASP A 144 1.39 -9.11 10.56
N ILE A 145 2.58 -9.59 10.89
CA ILE A 145 3.38 -9.03 12.00
C ILE A 145 4.22 -7.84 11.57
N MET A 146 4.32 -7.59 10.27
CA MET A 146 5.15 -6.52 9.72
C MET A 146 4.36 -5.24 9.54
N ASN A 147 3.04 -5.31 9.29
CA ASN A 147 2.20 -4.11 9.31
C ASN A 147 1.80 -3.73 10.75
N PHE A 148 1.06 -2.62 10.86
CA PHE A 148 0.54 -2.11 12.11
C PHE A 148 -0.97 -2.34 12.14
N TRP A 149 -1.43 -3.31 12.92
CA TRP A 149 -2.84 -3.65 13.10
C TRP A 149 -3.51 -2.72 14.11
N ASP A 150 -4.76 -2.33 13.83
CA ASP A 150 -5.55 -1.44 14.68
C ASP A 150 -4.83 -0.10 14.91
N PHE A 151 -4.17 0.37 13.85
CA PHE A 151 -3.36 1.57 13.87
C PHE A 151 -4.04 2.67 13.07
N ASP A 152 -4.12 3.88 13.62
CA ASP A 152 -4.58 5.05 12.89
C ASP A 152 -3.43 5.64 12.04
N PRO A 153 -3.47 5.58 10.69
CA PRO A 153 -2.40 6.08 9.83
C PRO A 153 -2.15 7.59 9.91
N VAL A 154 -3.05 8.35 10.53
CA VAL A 154 -2.96 9.82 10.65
C VAL A 154 -2.59 10.21 12.09
N GLY A 155 -3.47 9.98 13.06
CA GLY A 155 -3.21 10.33 14.45
C GLY A 155 -2.05 9.53 15.05
N GLY A 156 -1.92 8.25 14.67
CA GLY A 156 -0.87 7.36 15.16
C GLY A 156 0.55 7.77 14.75
N VAL A 157 0.70 8.64 13.75
CA VAL A 157 2.01 9.21 13.35
C VAL A 157 2.19 10.67 13.81
N GLY A 158 1.34 11.15 14.72
CA GLY A 158 1.41 12.49 15.31
C GLY A 158 0.87 13.60 14.39
N VAL A 159 0.00 13.26 13.43
CA VAL A 159 -0.66 14.27 12.59
C VAL A 159 -2.01 14.64 13.18
N GLU A 160 -2.07 15.86 13.70
CA GLU A 160 -3.31 16.50 14.13
C GLU A 160 -4.05 17.13 12.94
N ILE A 161 -5.37 16.95 12.90
CA ILE A 161 -6.27 17.49 11.87
C ILE A 161 -7.29 18.42 12.53
N SER A 162 -7.24 19.71 12.19
CA SER A 162 -8.26 20.69 12.56
C SER A 162 -9.38 20.69 11.51
N GLY A 163 -10.35 19.77 11.61
CA GLY A 163 -11.49 19.74 10.70
C GLY A 163 -11.98 18.34 10.36
N ALA A 164 -12.82 18.25 9.33
CA ALA A 164 -13.34 16.97 8.85
C ALA A 164 -12.22 16.15 8.22
N ARG A 165 -11.89 15.02 8.85
CA ARG A 165 -11.00 14.00 8.31
C ARG A 165 -11.81 13.08 7.40
N THR A 166 -11.45 13.01 6.13
CA THR A 166 -12.14 12.20 5.12
C THR A 166 -11.40 10.90 4.79
N ASN A 167 -10.15 10.76 5.23
CA ASN A 167 -9.24 9.66 4.91
C ASN A 167 -8.39 9.24 6.12
N PRO A 168 -7.78 8.05 6.10
CA PRO A 168 -8.12 6.91 5.25
C PRO A 168 -9.40 6.17 5.69
N ILE A 169 -9.97 5.39 4.78
CA ILE A 169 -10.81 4.23 5.12
C ILE A 169 -9.85 3.12 5.57
N VAL A 170 -9.86 2.79 6.85
CA VAL A 170 -9.09 1.64 7.37
C VAL A 170 -9.87 0.38 7.04
N TRP A 171 -9.27 -0.51 6.24
CA TRP A 171 -9.87 -1.78 5.82
C TRP A 171 -9.20 -2.95 6.56
N PRO A 172 -9.88 -3.57 7.53
CA PRO A 172 -9.40 -4.78 8.18
C PRO A 172 -9.48 -5.98 7.23
N VAL A 173 -8.33 -6.55 6.90
CA VAL A 173 -8.18 -7.69 5.99
C VAL A 173 -7.91 -8.98 6.77
N ARG A 174 -8.64 -10.04 6.45
CA ARG A 174 -8.48 -11.36 7.07
C ARG A 174 -7.73 -12.32 6.15
N LEU A 175 -6.39 -12.33 6.26
CA LEU A 175 -5.53 -13.19 5.42
C LEU A 175 -5.85 -14.69 5.52
N ARG A 176 -6.45 -15.15 6.63
CA ARG A 176 -6.89 -16.56 6.78
C ARG A 176 -8.01 -16.90 5.80
N ASP A 177 -8.89 -15.95 5.49
CA ASP A 177 -10.07 -16.21 4.67
C ASP A 177 -9.68 -16.45 3.21
N MET A 178 -8.54 -15.92 2.78
CA MET A 178 -7.97 -16.07 1.42
C MET A 178 -7.42 -17.47 1.13
N LEU A 179 -7.03 -18.20 2.17
CA LEU A 179 -6.22 -19.41 2.06
C LEU A 179 -7.04 -20.62 2.49
N THR A 180 -7.00 -21.72 1.73
CA THR A 180 -7.55 -23.01 2.22
C THR A 180 -6.84 -23.44 3.50
N ASP A 181 -7.42 -24.34 4.29
CA ASP A 181 -6.80 -24.76 5.56
C ASP A 181 -5.43 -25.43 5.33
N ALA A 182 -5.33 -26.29 4.31
CA ALA A 182 -4.07 -26.93 3.92
C ALA A 182 -2.99 -25.93 3.49
N ALA A 183 -3.37 -24.87 2.75
CA ALA A 183 -2.43 -23.83 2.36
C ALA A 183 -2.05 -22.93 3.55
N TYR A 184 -3.01 -22.56 4.39
CA TYR A 184 -2.77 -21.78 5.59
C TYR A 184 -1.80 -22.49 6.52
N ASP A 185 -1.98 -23.78 6.79
CA ASP A 185 -1.07 -24.55 7.64
C ASP A 185 0.35 -24.61 7.11
N ARG A 186 0.52 -24.60 5.78
CA ARG A 186 1.83 -24.55 5.13
C ARG A 186 2.53 -23.20 5.30
N VAL A 187 1.79 -22.09 5.30
CA VAL A 187 2.39 -20.74 5.22
C VAL A 187 2.27 -19.91 6.50
N ARG A 188 1.42 -20.28 7.46
CA ARG A 188 1.10 -19.49 8.66
C ARG A 188 2.29 -19.16 9.57
N GLY A 189 3.38 -19.94 9.48
CA GLY A 189 4.64 -19.69 10.20
C GLY A 189 5.61 -18.77 9.45
N SER A 190 5.41 -18.57 8.15
CA SER A 190 6.27 -17.71 7.32
C SER A 190 5.75 -16.28 7.31
N GLN A 191 6.38 -15.43 8.11
CA GLN A 191 5.97 -14.04 8.32
C GLN A 191 6.01 -13.23 7.01
N PHE A 192 7.09 -13.39 6.23
CA PHE A 192 7.19 -12.78 4.90
C PHE A 192 6.11 -13.29 3.96
N ARG A 193 5.84 -14.60 3.92
CA ARG A 193 4.78 -15.12 3.05
C ARG A 193 3.41 -14.58 3.43
N MET A 194 3.11 -14.43 4.73
CA MET A 194 1.85 -13.82 5.18
C MET A 194 1.77 -12.34 4.80
N HIS A 195 2.85 -11.57 4.99
CA HIS A 195 2.89 -10.15 4.64
C HIS A 195 2.77 -9.88 3.14
N TYR A 196 3.24 -10.80 2.29
CA TYR A 196 3.04 -10.69 0.84
C TYR A 196 1.66 -11.18 0.39
N GLN A 197 0.86 -11.84 1.25
CA GLN A 197 -0.43 -12.42 0.83
C GLN A 197 -1.40 -11.35 0.29
N TYR A 198 -1.33 -10.10 0.75
CA TYR A 198 -2.16 -9.00 0.22
C TYR A 198 -2.03 -8.79 -1.28
N VAL A 199 -0.90 -9.15 -1.89
CA VAL A 199 -0.63 -8.94 -3.32
C VAL A 199 -0.46 -10.26 -4.08
N MET A 200 -0.87 -11.36 -3.45
CA MET A 200 -0.83 -12.69 -4.04
C MET A 200 -2.25 -13.18 -4.33
N ALA A 201 -2.34 -14.18 -5.19
CA ALA A 201 -3.61 -14.83 -5.46
C ALA A 201 -4.16 -15.49 -4.19
N ASN A 202 -5.49 -15.46 -4.08
CA ASN A 202 -6.22 -16.21 -3.07
C ASN A 202 -6.39 -17.66 -3.52
N ASP A 203 -6.39 -18.61 -2.58
CA ASP A 203 -6.74 -20.00 -2.87
C ASP A 203 -8.25 -20.22 -2.89
N ARG A 204 -8.99 -19.37 -2.18
CA ARG A 204 -10.45 -19.37 -2.12
C ARG A 204 -10.98 -17.95 -2.12
N ARG A 205 -12.22 -17.82 -2.57
CA ARG A 205 -12.98 -16.57 -2.54
C ARG A 205 -12.97 -15.96 -1.13
N ALA A 206 -12.61 -14.70 -1.04
CA ALA A 206 -12.55 -13.95 0.22
C ALA A 206 -13.02 -12.50 0.02
N PRO A 207 -13.46 -11.81 1.10
CA PRO A 207 -13.90 -10.41 1.01
C PRO A 207 -12.84 -9.44 0.49
N TYR A 208 -11.56 -9.80 0.63
CA TYR A 208 -10.44 -9.10 0.00
C TYR A 208 -9.81 -10.00 -1.06
N ASP A 209 -9.68 -9.48 -2.27
CA ASP A 209 -8.94 -10.10 -3.38
C ASP A 209 -8.17 -9.02 -4.13
N TYR A 210 -6.85 -9.16 -4.22
CA TYR A 210 -5.99 -8.15 -4.83
C TYR A 210 -6.28 -7.94 -6.31
N PHE A 211 -6.43 -9.03 -7.07
CA PHE A 211 -6.59 -8.94 -8.51
C PHE A 211 -7.95 -8.36 -8.87
N MET A 212 -8.97 -8.71 -8.11
CA MET A 212 -10.27 -8.09 -8.31
C MET A 212 -10.29 -6.63 -7.83
N LEU A 213 -9.56 -6.27 -6.77
CA LEU A 213 -9.42 -4.87 -6.35
C LEU A 213 -8.78 -4.01 -7.45
N VAL A 214 -7.78 -4.53 -8.16
CA VAL A 214 -7.00 -3.74 -9.15
C VAL A 214 -7.48 -3.87 -10.59
N CYS A 215 -8.20 -4.93 -10.93
CA CYS A 215 -8.70 -5.19 -12.28
C CYS A 215 -10.24 -5.33 -12.34
N GLY A 216 -10.93 -5.25 -11.20
CA GLY A 216 -12.36 -5.37 -11.13
C GLY A 216 -13.09 -4.04 -11.39
N PRO A 217 -14.41 -4.11 -11.61
CA PRO A 217 -15.23 -2.95 -11.97
C PRO A 217 -15.74 -2.15 -10.76
N VAL A 218 -15.38 -2.53 -9.53
CA VAL A 218 -15.90 -1.90 -8.32
C VAL A 218 -14.84 -0.94 -7.77
N PRO A 219 -15.19 0.34 -7.50
CA PRO A 219 -14.24 1.30 -6.95
C PRO A 219 -13.62 0.84 -5.63
N ALA A 220 -12.33 1.10 -5.45
CA ALA A 220 -11.58 0.61 -4.28
C ALA A 220 -12.17 1.07 -2.94
N THR A 221 -12.71 2.30 -2.89
CA THR A 221 -13.35 2.84 -1.69
C THR A 221 -14.67 2.17 -1.34
N GLU A 222 -15.47 1.80 -2.36
CA GLU A 222 -16.73 1.07 -2.16
C GLU A 222 -16.44 -0.35 -1.66
N TRP A 223 -15.43 -1.00 -2.24
CA TRP A 223 -15.00 -2.31 -1.78
C TRP A 223 -14.53 -2.26 -0.32
N ALA A 224 -13.66 -1.31 0.02
CA ALA A 224 -13.15 -1.16 1.37
C ALA A 224 -14.26 -0.94 2.42
N ALA A 225 -15.34 -0.26 2.03
CA ALA A 225 -16.48 0.01 2.92
C ALA A 225 -17.36 -1.24 3.12
N GLU A 226 -17.58 -2.04 2.07
CA GLU A 226 -18.53 -3.17 2.09
C GLU A 226 -17.97 -4.46 1.47
N PRO A 227 -16.85 -5.00 1.98
CA PRO A 227 -16.11 -6.07 1.31
C PRO A 227 -16.92 -7.38 1.18
N ASP A 228 -17.71 -7.71 2.20
CA ASP A 228 -18.58 -8.89 2.19
C ASP A 228 -19.76 -8.77 1.22
N ALA A 229 -20.27 -7.56 0.99
CA ALA A 229 -21.35 -7.31 0.04
C ALA A 229 -20.79 -7.31 -1.39
N VAL A 230 -19.69 -6.59 -1.62
CA VAL A 230 -19.03 -6.49 -2.92
C VAL A 230 -18.59 -7.84 -3.42
N VAL A 231 -17.95 -8.67 -2.58
CA VAL A 231 -17.51 -9.99 -3.03
C VAL A 231 -18.73 -10.80 -3.53
N LYS A 232 -19.89 -10.76 -2.87
CA LYS A 232 -21.09 -11.52 -3.30
C LYS A 232 -21.66 -11.09 -4.66
N ARG A 233 -21.31 -9.91 -5.18
CA ARG A 233 -21.74 -9.46 -6.51
C ARG A 233 -21.09 -10.24 -7.65
N PHE A 234 -19.89 -10.77 -7.42
CA PHE A 234 -19.21 -11.58 -8.42
C PHE A 234 -19.74 -13.03 -8.41
N GLY A 235 -19.89 -13.64 -9.57
CA GLY A 235 -20.22 -15.04 -9.75
C GLY A 235 -19.00 -15.97 -9.54
N GLU A 236 -19.13 -17.20 -10.04
CA GLU A 236 -18.02 -18.15 -10.08
C GLU A 236 -16.87 -17.61 -10.94
N ARG A 237 -15.62 -17.96 -10.59
CA ARG A 237 -14.40 -17.51 -11.27
C ARG A 237 -14.29 -15.98 -11.42
N ALA A 238 -14.84 -15.22 -10.46
CA ALA A 238 -14.81 -13.76 -10.43
C ALA A 238 -15.51 -13.07 -11.62
N VAL A 239 -16.48 -13.74 -12.27
CA VAL A 239 -17.32 -13.10 -13.29
C VAL A 239 -18.15 -12.00 -12.64
N TYR A 240 -18.10 -10.77 -13.14
CA TYR A 240 -18.99 -9.69 -12.68
C TYR A 240 -20.17 -9.59 -13.65
N PRO A 241 -21.40 -9.97 -13.26
CA PRO A 241 -22.57 -9.75 -14.09
C PRO A 241 -22.73 -8.23 -14.22
N ALA A 242 -22.71 -7.71 -15.44
CA ALA A 242 -22.92 -6.30 -15.69
C ALA A 242 -24.28 -5.89 -15.09
N VAL A 243 -24.26 -5.13 -14.00
CA VAL A 243 -25.44 -4.38 -13.57
C VAL A 243 -25.55 -3.24 -14.56
N ASP A 244 -26.64 -3.20 -15.31
CA ASP A 244 -26.94 -2.11 -16.23
C ASP A 244 -27.07 -0.81 -15.42
N MET A 245 -26.01 0.00 -15.43
CA MET A 245 -25.91 1.25 -14.68
C MET A 245 -26.99 2.27 -15.11
N HIS A 246 -27.68 2.05 -16.23
CA HIS A 246 -28.80 2.88 -16.66
C HIS A 246 -30.11 2.61 -15.90
N THR A 247 -30.28 1.47 -15.22
CA THR A 247 -31.54 1.16 -14.51
C THR A 247 -31.54 1.64 -13.04
N ALA A 248 -30.38 2.01 -12.48
CA ALA A 248 -30.27 2.44 -11.08
C ALA A 248 -30.71 3.90 -10.82
N GLN A 249 -31.10 4.65 -11.86
CA GLN A 249 -31.69 6.00 -11.71
C GLN A 249 -33.23 6.00 -11.63
N ALA A 250 -33.88 4.83 -11.51
CA ALA A 250 -35.34 4.69 -11.48
C ALA A 250 -35.94 4.24 -10.13
N LEU A 251 -35.20 4.36 -9.02
CA LEU A 251 -35.70 4.20 -7.65
C LEU A 251 -35.22 5.35 -6.77
#